data_AF-A0A2E0UF45-F1
#
_entry.id   AF-A0A2E0UF45-F1
#
_cell.length_a   1.000
_cell.length_b   1.000
_cell.length_c   1.000
_cell.angle_alpha   90.00
_cell.angle_beta   90.00
_cell.angle_gamma   90.00
#
_symmetry.space_group_name_H-M   'P 1'
#
loop_
_entity.id
_entity.type
_entity.pdbx_description
1 polymer ?
#
loop_
_entity_poly.entity_id
_entity_poly.type
_entity_poly.pdbx_seq_one_letter_code
_entity_poly.pdbx_strand_id
1 'polypeptide(L)'
;KPQFEAGKHEVDKGKGVIRDPEVWNDVLNKVQMSVRGNKAAIIEGMVSPITGAEGNVEFFIHVVKSSDCQQLEVSSLIQEAIGLHGDGKK
;
A
#
# COMPACT_ATOMS: atom_id res chain seq x y z
N LYS A 1 -5.72 -0.25 0.74
CA LYS A 1 -6.19 1.07 0.24
C LYS A 1 -5.69 2.15 1.19
N PRO A 2 -4.63 2.91 0.85
CA PRO A 2 -3.96 3.80 1.80
C PRO A 2 -4.88 4.81 2.50
N GLN A 3 -5.87 5.37 1.81
CA GLN A 3 -6.82 6.35 2.37
C GLN A 3 -7.66 5.84 3.55
N PHE A 4 -7.79 4.52 3.73
CA PHE A 4 -8.51 3.93 4.87
C PHE A 4 -7.57 3.40 5.97
N GLU A 5 -6.28 3.28 5.68
CA GLU A 5 -5.26 2.69 6.57
C GLU A 5 -4.31 3.76 7.14
N ALA A 6 -4.19 4.90 6.46
CA ALA A 6 -3.42 6.06 6.89
C ALA A 6 -4.09 6.75 8.08
N GLY A 7 -3.30 7.44 8.89
CA GLY A 7 -3.80 8.22 10.01
C GLY A 7 -4.66 9.40 9.54
N LYS A 8 -5.59 9.83 10.39
CA LYS A 8 -6.51 10.95 10.08
C LYS A 8 -5.79 12.21 9.60
N HIS A 9 -4.63 12.54 10.19
CA HIS A 9 -3.83 13.70 9.79
C HIS A 9 -3.34 13.63 8.34
N GLU A 10 -2.92 12.45 7.88
CA GLU A 10 -2.41 12.21 6.53
C GLU A 10 -3.54 12.33 5.49
N VAL A 11 -4.72 11.79 5.83
CA VAL A 11 -5.94 11.89 5.02
C VAL A 11 -6.42 13.34 4.92
N ASP A 12 -6.44 14.07 6.04
CA ASP A 12 -6.87 15.47 6.08
C ASP A 12 -5.91 16.36 5.25
N LYS A 13 -4.59 16.12 5.32
CA LYS A 13 -3.58 16.83 4.49
C LYS A 13 -3.80 16.60 2.99
N GLY A 14 -4.16 15.38 2.61
CA GLY A 14 -4.45 14.98 1.23
C GLY A 14 -5.86 15.34 0.75
N LYS A 15 -6.71 15.95 1.58
CA LYS A 15 -8.16 16.12 1.32
C LYS A 15 -8.84 14.81 0.88
N GLY A 16 -8.46 13.70 1.49
CA GLY A 16 -8.96 12.37 1.11
C GLY A 16 -8.12 11.62 0.06
N VAL A 17 -7.15 12.29 -0.60
CA VAL A 17 -6.30 11.67 -1.61
C VAL A 17 -4.86 11.52 -1.14
N ILE A 18 -4.41 10.27 -0.99
CA ILE A 18 -3.05 9.92 -0.57
C ILE A 18 -2.15 9.71 -1.78
N ARG A 19 -1.26 10.68 -2.03
CA ARG A 19 -0.21 10.60 -3.07
C ARG A 19 1.21 10.42 -2.53
N ASP A 20 1.37 10.47 -1.22
CA ASP A 20 2.66 10.46 -0.56
C ASP A 20 3.22 9.02 -0.50
N PRO A 21 4.38 8.74 -1.13
CA PRO A 21 4.97 7.41 -1.11
C PRO A 21 5.36 6.91 0.28
N GLU A 22 5.66 7.81 1.21
CA GLU A 22 5.98 7.43 2.60
C GLU A 22 4.75 6.82 3.28
N VAL A 23 3.57 7.42 3.04
CA VAL A 23 2.30 6.90 3.55
C VAL A 23 1.98 5.54 2.93
N TRP A 24 2.22 5.36 1.63
CA TRP A 24 2.03 4.06 0.99
C TRP A 24 2.96 2.99 1.58
N ASN A 25 4.24 3.31 1.77
CA ASN A 25 5.21 2.42 2.40
C ASN A 25 4.77 2.00 3.80
N ASP A 26 4.33 2.95 4.62
CA ASP A 26 3.91 2.69 6.00
C ASP A 26 2.66 1.81 6.05
N VAL A 27 1.69 2.06 5.16
CA VAL A 27 0.49 1.23 5.03
C VAL A 27 0.84 -0.20 4.61
N LEU A 28 1.67 -0.37 3.57
CA LEU A 28 2.07 -1.69 3.09
C LEU A 28 2.85 -2.48 4.15
N ASN A 29 3.74 -1.82 4.91
CA ASN A 29 4.45 -2.43 6.02
C ASN A 29 3.51 -2.84 7.18
N LYS A 30 2.52 -2.01 7.53
CA LYS A 30 1.49 -2.35 8.52
C LYS A 30 0.69 -3.58 8.11
N VAL A 31 0.25 -3.63 6.85
CA VAL A 31 -0.49 -4.78 6.31
C VAL A 31 0.37 -6.04 6.33
N GLN A 32 1.64 -5.94 5.91
CA GLN A 32 2.59 -7.06 5.98
C GLN A 32 2.76 -7.60 7.40
N MET A 33 2.92 -6.73 8.40
CA MET A 33 3.03 -7.15 9.79
C MET A 33 1.75 -7.84 10.28
N SER A 34 0.58 -7.32 9.90
CA SER A 34 -0.72 -7.91 10.25
C SER A 34 -0.91 -9.30 9.65
N VAL A 35 -0.57 -9.50 8.36
CA VAL A 35 -0.66 -10.80 7.69
C VAL A 35 0.23 -11.83 8.39
N ARG A 36 1.47 -11.46 8.71
CA ARG A 36 2.41 -12.34 9.44
C ARG A 36 1.91 -12.68 10.84
N GLY A 37 1.37 -11.71 11.56
CA GLY A 37 0.77 -11.93 12.89
C GLY A 37 -0.39 -12.95 12.88
N ASN A 38 -1.05 -13.11 11.74
CA ASN A 38 -2.16 -14.04 11.54
C ASN A 38 -1.76 -15.41 10.95
N LYS A 39 -0.45 -15.76 10.94
CA LYS A 39 0.07 -17.02 10.37
C LYS A 39 -0.34 -17.21 8.90
N ALA A 40 -0.19 -16.14 8.14
CA ALA A 40 -0.39 -16.12 6.70
C ALA A 40 0.85 -15.56 6.00
N ALA A 41 0.97 -15.88 4.71
CA ALA A 41 2.08 -15.53 3.86
C ALA A 41 1.62 -14.61 2.73
N ILE A 42 2.46 -13.63 2.38
CA ILE A 42 2.27 -12.81 1.19
C ILE A 42 3.03 -13.47 0.04
N ILE A 43 2.31 -13.81 -1.02
CA ILE A 43 2.90 -14.39 -2.23
C ILE A 43 3.39 -13.27 -3.16
N GLU A 44 2.57 -12.25 -3.33
CA GLU A 44 2.83 -11.17 -4.27
C GLU A 44 2.01 -9.93 -3.90
N GLY A 45 2.44 -8.77 -4.36
CA GLY A 45 1.62 -7.57 -4.38
C GLY A 45 1.75 -6.89 -5.74
N MET A 46 0.76 -6.07 -6.07
CA MET A 46 0.74 -5.28 -7.29
C MET A 46 0.08 -3.92 -7.05
N VAL A 47 0.49 -2.91 -7.81
CA VAL A 47 -0.25 -1.65 -7.90
C VAL A 47 -1.54 -1.90 -8.69
N SER A 48 -2.67 -1.37 -8.22
CA SER A 48 -3.92 -1.46 -8.94
C SER A 48 -3.82 -0.69 -10.26
N PRO A 49 -4.23 -1.28 -11.40
CA PRO A 49 -4.22 -0.59 -12.70
C PRO A 49 -5.26 0.55 -12.78
N ILE A 50 -6.22 0.56 -11.86
CA ILE A 50 -7.21 1.61 -11.72
C ILE A 50 -7.07 2.31 -10.37
N THR A 51 -7.31 3.62 -10.36
CA THR A 51 -7.35 4.41 -9.12
C THR A 51 -8.73 4.34 -8.46
N GLY A 52 -8.78 4.47 -7.14
CA GLY A 52 -10.02 4.58 -6.37
C GLY A 52 -10.81 5.87 -6.64
N ALA A 53 -11.95 6.04 -5.96
CA ALA A 53 -13.01 7.01 -6.27
C ALA A 53 -12.62 8.52 -6.27
N GLU A 54 -11.38 8.88 -5.94
CA GLU A 54 -10.87 10.26 -6.01
C GLU A 54 -9.43 10.32 -6.58
N GLY A 55 -9.00 9.26 -7.28
CA GLY A 55 -7.64 9.14 -7.79
C GLY A 55 -6.63 8.57 -6.78
N ASN A 56 -7.11 7.92 -5.72
CA ASN A 56 -6.27 7.23 -4.74
C ASN A 56 -5.59 6.01 -5.38
N VAL A 57 -4.28 5.87 -5.18
CA VAL A 57 -3.55 4.67 -5.56
C VAL A 57 -3.98 3.53 -4.65
N GLU A 58 -4.31 2.37 -5.24
CA GLU A 58 -4.69 1.18 -4.51
C GLU A 58 -3.69 0.05 -4.80
N PHE A 59 -3.58 -0.91 -3.89
CA PHE A 59 -2.65 -2.02 -3.98
C PHE A 59 -3.41 -3.32 -3.74
N PHE A 60 -3.08 -4.35 -4.49
CA PHE A 60 -3.51 -5.72 -4.24
C PHE A 60 -2.38 -6.48 -3.56
N ILE A 61 -2.74 -7.34 -2.60
CA ILE A 61 -1.81 -8.26 -1.95
C ILE A 61 -2.43 -9.65 -1.99
N HIS A 62 -1.71 -10.60 -2.56
CA HIS A 62 -2.09 -12.00 -2.59
C HIS A 62 -1.60 -12.69 -1.33
N VAL A 63 -2.55 -13.13 -0.50
CA VAL A 63 -2.28 -13.76 0.81
C VAL A 63 -2.78 -15.19 0.81
N VAL A 64 -1.96 -16.10 1.33
CA VAL A 64 -2.32 -17.50 1.56
C VAL A 64 -2.15 -17.87 3.02
N LYS A 65 -2.98 -18.81 3.50
CA LYS A 65 -2.80 -19.39 4.84
C LYS A 65 -1.57 -20.30 4.82
N SER A 66 -0.47 -19.84 5.38
CA SER A 66 0.78 -20.59 5.49
C SER A 66 1.60 -20.08 6.67
N SER A 67 2.33 -20.98 7.32
CA SER A 67 3.34 -20.65 8.32
C SER A 67 4.63 -20.08 7.70
N ASP A 68 4.84 -20.27 6.40
CA ASP A 68 6.03 -19.77 5.71
C ASP A 68 5.87 -18.30 5.37
N CYS A 69 6.52 -17.44 6.16
CA CYS A 69 6.48 -16.00 5.95
C CYS A 69 7.39 -15.61 4.77
N GLN A 70 6.79 -15.38 3.60
CA GLN A 70 7.45 -14.59 2.55
C GLN A 70 7.20 -13.10 2.76
N GLN A 71 8.21 -12.30 2.42
CA GLN A 71 8.19 -10.85 2.60
C GLN A 71 7.86 -10.15 1.29
N LEU A 72 7.07 -9.09 1.36
CA LEU A 72 6.72 -8.28 0.20
C LEU A 72 7.84 -7.30 -0.11
N GLU A 73 8.26 -7.21 -1.37
CA GLU A 73 9.18 -6.19 -1.85
C GLU A 73 8.47 -4.83 -2.01
N VAL A 74 8.20 -4.19 -0.86
CA VAL A 74 7.47 -2.91 -0.77
C VAL A 74 8.13 -1.83 -1.62
N SER A 75 9.46 -1.75 -1.63
CA SER A 75 10.22 -0.74 -2.38
C SER A 75 9.90 -0.76 -3.87
N SER A 76 9.81 -1.94 -4.48
CA SER A 76 9.50 -2.11 -5.90
C SER A 76 8.07 -1.62 -6.22
N LEU A 77 7.10 -1.97 -5.37
CA LEU A 77 5.71 -1.54 -5.52
C LEU A 77 5.54 -0.03 -5.42
N ILE A 78 6.29 0.59 -4.51
CA ILE A 78 6.27 2.05 -4.36
C ILE A 78 6.88 2.72 -5.59
N GLN A 79 7.99 2.22 -6.13
CA GLN A 79 8.58 2.76 -7.35
C GLN A 79 7.64 2.66 -8.55
N GLU A 80 6.95 1.52 -8.69
CA GLU A 80 5.92 1.35 -9.71
C GLU A 80 4.76 2.35 -9.53
N ALA A 81 4.25 2.51 -8.30
CA ALA A 81 3.19 3.46 -7.99
C ALA A 81 3.59 4.91 -8.27
N ILE A 82 4.82 5.30 -7.94
CA ILE A 82 5.37 6.62 -8.27
C ILE A 82 5.45 6.80 -9.80
N GLY A 83 5.92 5.78 -10.53
CA GLY A 83 6.02 5.82 -11.99
C GLY A 83 4.66 5.98 -12.67
N LEU A 84 3.61 5.36 -12.14
CA LEU A 84 2.26 5.39 -12.72
C LEU A 84 1.45 6.63 -12.31
N HIS A 85 1.63 7.13 -11.08
CA HIS A 85 0.72 8.12 -10.49
C HIS A 85 1.41 9.38 -9.95
N GLY A 86 2.75 9.43 -9.96
CA GLY A 86 3.55 10.50 -9.37
C GLY A 86 3.66 10.39 -7.84
N ASP A 87 4.62 11.11 -7.26
CA ASP A 87 4.91 11.12 -5.81
C ASP A 87 4.23 12.27 -5.05
N GLY A 88 3.41 13.07 -5.74
CA GLY A 88 2.72 14.22 -5.16
C GLY A 88 3.63 15.37 -4.73
N LYS A 89 4.95 15.31 -4.98
CA LYS A 89 5.89 16.40 -4.72
C LYS A 89 5.97 17.29 -5.97
N LYS A 90 5.48 18.52 -5.85
CA LYS A 90 5.79 19.62 -6.77
C LYS A 90 6.84 20.51 -6.14
#